data_AF-A0A2X3FPT0-F1
#
_entry.id   AF-A0A2X3FPT0-F1
#
_cell.length_a   1.000
_cell.length_b   1.000
_cell.length_c   1.000
_cell.angle_alpha   90.00
_cell.angle_beta   90.00
_cell.angle_gamma   90.00
#
_symmetry.space_group_name_H-M   'P 1'
#
loop_
_entity.id
_entity.type
_entity.pdbx_description
1 polymer ?
#
loop_
_entity_poly.entity_id
_entity_poly.type
_entity_poly.pdbx_seq_one_letter_code
_entity_poly.pdbx_strand_id
1 'polypeptide(L)'
;MTWAQAAAWVWGHDGGKALPADIDTGQRIEAAATELGFDVQHEPDEKLLILFRPDEETHSFYGKDRAAGALRFLRSELAYVAAMHPETQDDWSEAGLKALCLLADEKL
;
A
#
# COMPACT_ATOMS: atom_id res chain seq x y z
N MET A 1 15.03 -6.71 4.08
CA MET A 1 15.00 -5.46 4.90
C MET A 1 14.07 -5.73 6.09
N THR A 2 14.26 -5.13 7.27
CA THR A 2 13.28 -5.32 8.36
C THR A 2 12.02 -4.49 8.15
N TRP A 3 10.92 -4.83 8.80
CA TRP A 3 9.68 -4.05 8.75
C TRP A 3 9.88 -2.59 9.17
N ALA A 4 10.67 -2.33 10.24
CA ALA A 4 10.99 -0.96 10.65
C ALA A 4 11.82 -0.20 9.59
N GLN A 5 12.77 -0.88 8.95
CA GLN A 5 13.58 -0.29 7.88
C GLN A 5 12.73 -0.01 6.62
N ALA A 6 11.81 -0.90 6.26
CA ALA A 6 10.91 -0.72 5.13
C ALA A 6 9.98 0.47 5.33
N ALA A 7 9.39 0.58 6.51
CA ALA A 7 8.53 1.70 6.84
C ALA A 7 9.31 3.03 6.85
N ALA A 8 10.50 3.06 7.47
CA ALA A 8 11.39 4.22 7.42
C ALA A 8 11.79 4.60 5.99
N TRP A 9 12.03 3.62 5.12
CA TRP A 9 12.32 3.84 3.71
C TRP A 9 11.14 4.50 2.99
N VAL A 10 9.92 3.97 3.17
CA VAL A 10 8.69 4.51 2.55
C VAL A 10 8.47 5.95 2.97
N TRP A 11 8.48 6.25 4.26
CA TRP A 11 8.26 7.62 4.75
C TRP A 11 9.37 8.58 4.33
N GLY A 12 10.62 8.11 4.24
CA GLY A 12 11.73 8.91 3.73
C GLY A 12 11.61 9.25 2.24
N HIS A 13 10.78 8.52 1.48
CA HIS A 13 10.52 8.74 0.06
C HIS A 13 9.14 9.36 -0.23
N ASP A 14 8.34 9.64 0.81
CA ASP A 14 7.10 10.41 0.67
C ASP A 14 7.38 11.80 0.07
N GLY A 15 6.42 12.31 -0.72
CA GLY A 15 6.56 13.56 -1.46
C GLY A 15 7.44 13.46 -2.71
N GLY A 16 8.01 12.28 -2.98
CA GLY A 16 8.75 12.00 -4.21
C GLY A 16 7.85 11.94 -5.45
N LYS A 17 8.46 12.16 -6.62
CA LYS A 17 7.81 11.94 -7.94
C LYS A 17 7.87 10.46 -8.39
N ALA A 18 8.12 9.54 -7.47
CA ALA A 18 8.80 8.26 -7.73
C ALA A 18 7.91 7.12 -8.27
N LEU A 19 6.69 7.41 -8.70
CA LEU A 19 5.92 6.43 -9.46
C LEU A 19 6.36 6.46 -10.93
N PRO A 20 6.43 5.31 -11.62
CA PRO A 20 6.53 5.27 -13.07
C PRO A 20 5.46 6.18 -13.70
N ALA A 21 5.82 6.93 -14.74
CA ALA A 21 4.91 7.92 -15.35
C ALA A 21 3.65 7.29 -15.97
N ASP A 22 3.62 5.97 -16.09
CA ASP A 22 2.59 5.15 -16.73
C ASP A 22 1.85 4.21 -15.78
N ILE A 23 2.18 4.18 -14.47
CA ILE A 23 1.43 3.34 -13.52
C ILE A 23 0.04 3.93 -13.29
N ASP A 24 -1.00 3.14 -13.56
CA ASP A 24 -2.35 3.56 -13.20
C ASP A 24 -2.61 3.38 -11.70
N THR A 25 -3.68 4.01 -11.21
CA THR A 25 -4.01 3.98 -9.78
C THR A 25 -4.33 2.57 -9.28
N GLY A 26 -4.95 1.71 -10.11
CA GLY A 26 -5.24 0.32 -9.76
C GLY A 26 -3.96 -0.48 -9.60
N GLN A 27 -3.08 -0.43 -10.60
CA GLN A 27 -1.77 -1.10 -10.58
C GLN A 27 -0.90 -0.70 -9.38
N ARG A 28 -0.96 0.58 -8.98
CA ARG A 28 -0.27 1.02 -7.76
C ARG A 28 -0.82 0.33 -6.52
N ILE A 29 -2.15 0.24 -6.38
CA ILE A 29 -2.75 -0.43 -5.22
C ILE A 29 -2.44 -1.92 -5.23
N GLU A 30 -2.48 -2.59 -6.39
CA GLU A 30 -2.09 -3.99 -6.53
C GLU A 30 -0.64 -4.23 -6.08
N ALA A 31 0.29 -3.38 -6.52
CA ALA A 31 1.69 -3.46 -6.11
C ALA A 31 1.86 -3.23 -4.59
N ALA A 32 1.20 -2.22 -4.03
CA ALA A 32 1.26 -1.91 -2.60
C ALA A 32 0.62 -3.02 -1.74
N ALA A 33 -0.49 -3.60 -2.19
CA ALA A 33 -1.18 -4.69 -1.51
C ALA A 33 -0.34 -5.96 -1.53
N THR A 34 0.18 -6.34 -2.70
CA THR A 34 1.05 -7.51 -2.86
C THR A 34 2.27 -7.43 -1.95
N GLU A 35 2.89 -6.24 -1.84
CA GLU A 35 4.04 -5.99 -0.97
C GLU A 35 3.73 -6.29 0.51
N LEU A 36 2.47 -6.13 0.94
CA LEU A 36 2.02 -6.41 2.31
C LEU A 36 1.26 -7.74 2.43
N GLY A 37 1.28 -8.57 1.38
CA GLY A 37 0.63 -9.88 1.36
C GLY A 37 -0.89 -9.84 1.26
N PHE A 38 -1.47 -8.73 0.78
CA PHE A 38 -2.89 -8.62 0.46
C PHE A 38 -3.15 -8.89 -1.02
N ASP A 39 -4.21 -9.64 -1.28
CA ASP A 39 -4.83 -9.75 -2.59
C ASP A 39 -5.80 -8.56 -2.83
N VAL A 40 -5.98 -8.20 -4.10
CA VAL A 40 -6.87 -7.10 -4.52
C VAL A 40 -7.96 -7.63 -5.44
N GLN A 41 -9.20 -7.23 -5.16
CA GLN A 41 -10.32 -7.43 -6.09
C GLN A 41 -10.93 -6.08 -6.46
N HIS A 42 -10.97 -5.82 -7.76
CA HIS A 42 -11.67 -4.69 -8.36
C HIS A 42 -13.04 -5.13 -8.87
N GLU A 43 -14.11 -4.49 -8.41
CA GLU A 43 -15.43 -4.71 -8.99
C GLU A 43 -15.65 -3.89 -10.26
N PRO A 44 -16.59 -4.33 -11.14
CA PRO A 44 -16.95 -3.59 -12.34
C PRO A 44 -17.32 -2.13 -12.07
N ASP A 45 -17.09 -1.27 -13.08
CA ASP A 45 -17.30 0.18 -13.02
C ASP A 45 -16.49 0.91 -11.95
N GLU A 46 -15.43 0.29 -11.41
CA GLU A 46 -14.53 0.96 -10.46
C GLU A 46 -15.26 1.47 -9.19
N LYS A 47 -16.35 0.84 -8.79
CA LYS A 47 -17.16 1.32 -7.64
C LYS A 47 -16.64 0.81 -6.29
N LEU A 48 -15.99 -0.35 -6.30
CA LEU A 48 -15.52 -1.04 -5.11
C LEU A 48 -14.11 -1.61 -5.36
N LEU A 49 -13.23 -1.40 -4.37
CA LEU A 49 -11.94 -2.03 -4.25
C LEU A 49 -11.92 -2.81 -2.94
N ILE A 50 -11.53 -4.08 -3.00
CA ILE A 50 -11.48 -4.98 -1.85
C ILE A 50 -10.04 -5.43 -1.65
N LEU A 51 -9.54 -5.30 -0.42
CA LEU A 51 -8.28 -5.89 0.04
C LEU A 51 -8.59 -7.04 0.98
N PHE A 52 -7.91 -8.18 0.79
CA PHE A 52 -8.10 -9.36 1.63
C PHE A 52 -6.83 -10.19 1.70
N ARG A 53 -6.68 -10.99 2.75
CA ARG A 53 -5.70 -12.07 2.85
C ARG A 53 -6.29 -13.22 3.67
N PRO A 54 -5.80 -14.46 3.52
CA PRO A 54 -6.30 -15.58 4.31
C PRO A 54 -6.27 -15.27 5.81
N ASP A 55 -7.30 -15.72 6.53
CA ASP A 55 -7.44 -15.60 7.98
C ASP A 55 -7.62 -14.18 8.56
N GLU A 56 -7.86 -13.18 7.72
CA GLU A 56 -8.12 -11.80 8.15
C GLU A 56 -9.43 -11.20 7.63
N GLU A 57 -9.85 -10.09 8.26
CA GLU A 57 -11.02 -9.34 7.84
C GLU A 57 -10.81 -8.75 6.44
N THR A 58 -11.86 -8.80 5.63
CA THR A 58 -11.87 -8.19 4.31
C THR A 58 -12.12 -6.68 4.42
N HIS A 59 -11.29 -5.87 3.76
CA HIS A 59 -11.41 -4.41 3.78
C HIS A 59 -11.97 -3.89 2.45
N SER A 60 -13.12 -3.22 2.51
CA SER A 60 -13.85 -2.72 1.34
C SER A 60 -13.84 -1.20 1.26
N PHE A 61 -13.46 -0.66 0.10
CA PHE A 61 -13.34 0.77 -0.16
C PHE A 61 -14.23 1.20 -1.32
N TYR A 62 -15.06 2.22 -1.11
CA TYR A 62 -16.12 2.64 -2.04
C TYR A 62 -15.90 4.03 -2.61
N GLY A 63 -16.46 4.27 -3.79
CA GLY A 63 -16.58 5.59 -4.40
C GLY A 63 -15.28 6.11 -5.01
N LYS A 64 -15.25 7.43 -5.25
CA LYS A 64 -14.14 8.10 -5.97
C LYS A 64 -12.79 8.06 -5.23
N ASP A 65 -12.83 7.96 -3.90
CA ASP A 65 -11.64 8.01 -3.04
C ASP A 65 -11.17 6.61 -2.61
N ARG A 66 -11.73 5.54 -3.19
CA ARG A 66 -11.47 4.16 -2.78
C ARG A 66 -9.99 3.78 -2.80
N ALA A 67 -9.26 4.19 -3.84
CA ALA A 67 -7.84 3.88 -3.97
C ALA A 67 -7.01 4.63 -2.92
N ALA A 68 -7.32 5.91 -2.68
CA ALA A 68 -6.70 6.67 -1.60
C ALA A 68 -7.01 6.05 -0.21
N GLY A 69 -8.24 5.57 -0.01
CA GLY A 69 -8.63 4.83 1.18
C GLY A 69 -7.84 3.53 1.37
N ALA A 70 -7.72 2.73 0.31
CA ALA A 70 -6.96 1.50 0.29
C ALA A 70 -5.47 1.74 0.59
N LEU A 71 -4.86 2.76 -0.04
CA LEU A 71 -3.48 3.13 0.23
C LEU A 71 -3.26 3.56 1.69
N ARG A 72 -4.17 4.36 2.26
CA ARG A 72 -4.10 4.75 3.68
C ARG A 72 -4.18 3.54 4.62
N PHE A 73 -5.04 2.58 4.30
CA PHE A 73 -5.11 1.32 5.04
C PHE A 73 -3.79 0.54 4.95
N LEU A 74 -3.28 0.29 3.75
CA LEU A 74 -2.01 -0.43 3.55
C LEU A 74 -0.84 0.24 4.29
N ARG A 75 -0.77 1.58 4.25
CA ARG A 75 0.24 2.33 5.01
C ARG A 75 0.05 2.20 6.54
N SER A 76 -1.19 2.09 7.01
CA SER A 76 -1.48 1.86 8.43
C SER A 76 -1.05 0.45 8.86
N GLU A 77 -1.27 -0.56 8.01
CA GLU A 77 -0.78 -1.92 8.22
C GLU A 77 0.76 -1.97 8.29
N LEU A 78 1.44 -1.33 7.34
CA LEU A 78 2.91 -1.20 7.39
C LEU A 78 3.38 -0.57 8.69
N ALA A 79 2.74 0.53 9.13
CA ALA A 79 3.08 1.19 10.39
C ALA A 79 2.84 0.28 11.61
N TYR A 80 1.72 -0.44 11.63
CA TYR A 80 1.36 -1.35 12.72
C TYR A 80 2.36 -2.50 12.84
N VAL A 81 2.64 -3.21 11.74
CA VAL A 81 3.57 -4.35 11.76
C VAL A 81 4.99 -3.88 12.06
N ALA A 82 5.42 -2.73 11.52
CA ALA A 82 6.71 -2.14 11.86
C ALA A 82 6.84 -1.75 13.34
N ALA A 83 5.75 -1.38 14.01
CA ALA A 83 5.76 -1.09 15.44
C ALA A 83 5.76 -2.35 16.31
N MET A 84 5.00 -3.38 15.91
CA MET A 84 4.85 -4.62 16.69
C MET A 84 5.98 -5.62 16.46
N HIS A 85 6.55 -5.62 15.26
CA HIS A 85 7.55 -6.59 14.79
C HIS A 85 8.72 -5.90 14.05
N PRO A 86 9.37 -4.86 14.64
CA PRO A 86 10.31 -3.98 13.95
C PRO A 86 11.52 -4.67 13.33
N GLU A 87 12.01 -5.73 13.99
CA GLU A 87 13.21 -6.46 13.60
C GLU A 87 12.93 -7.68 12.70
N THR A 88 11.65 -8.01 12.50
CA THR A 88 11.27 -9.11 11.60
C THR A 88 11.73 -8.74 10.19
N GLN A 89 12.39 -9.70 9.53
CA GLN A 89 12.82 -9.55 8.15
C GLN A 89 11.71 -9.98 7.20
N ASP A 90 11.63 -9.28 6.08
CA ASP A 90 10.77 -9.66 4.97
C ASP A 90 11.46 -9.40 3.63
N ASP A 91 10.85 -9.95 2.59
CA ASP A 91 11.29 -9.84 1.21
C ASP A 91 10.59 -8.66 0.54
N TRP A 92 11.27 -7.51 0.55
CA TRP A 92 10.73 -6.26 0.02
C TRP A 92 11.15 -6.01 -1.43
N SER A 93 10.22 -5.58 -2.27
CA SER A 93 10.47 -5.13 -3.63
C SER A 93 10.53 -3.61 -3.69
N GLU A 94 11.44 -3.07 -4.53
CA GLU A 94 11.53 -1.62 -4.72
C GLU A 94 10.23 -1.05 -5.31
N ALA A 95 9.53 -1.81 -6.17
CA ALA A 95 8.29 -1.39 -6.79
C ALA A 95 7.14 -1.28 -5.77
N GLY A 96 6.98 -2.27 -4.90
CA GLY A 96 5.94 -2.26 -3.86
C GLY A 96 6.21 -1.20 -2.79
N LEU A 97 7.46 -1.03 -2.36
CA LEU A 97 7.83 0.07 -1.45
C LEU A 97 7.53 1.45 -2.07
N LYS A 98 7.83 1.67 -3.35
CA LYS A 98 7.47 2.91 -4.06
C LYS A 98 5.96 3.09 -4.16
N ALA A 99 5.21 2.01 -4.40
CA ALA A 99 3.76 2.07 -4.49
C ALA A 99 3.11 2.53 -3.18
N LEU A 100 3.74 2.22 -2.04
CA LEU A 100 3.32 2.64 -0.68
C LEU A 100 3.67 4.10 -0.35
N CYS A 101 4.61 4.75 -1.04
CA CYS A 101 4.99 6.15 -0.79
C CYS A 101 3.86 7.11 -1.17
N LEU A 102 3.72 8.23 -0.47
CA LEU A 102 2.82 9.33 -0.88
C LEU A 102 3.46 10.18 -1.97
N LEU A 103 2.67 10.59 -2.95
CA LEU A 103 3.04 11.63 -3.90
C LEU A 103 2.91 13.03 -3.26
N ALA A 104 3.55 14.03 -3.87
CA ALA A 104 3.62 15.39 -3.34
C ALA A 104 2.25 16.03 -2.99
N ASP A 105 1.19 15.69 -3.71
CA ASP A 105 -0.15 16.24 -3.49
C ASP A 105 -1.07 15.31 -2.66
N GLU A 106 -0.58 14.12 -2.28
CA GLU A 106 -1.34 13.17 -1.48
C GLU A 106 -1.17 13.47 0.02
N LYS A 107 -2.29 13.39 0.74
CA LYS A 107 -2.30 13.56 2.19
C LYS A 107 -2.79 12.29 2.86
N LEU A 108 -2.16 11.97 3.99
CA LEU A 108 -2.67 11.03 4.99
C LEU A 108 -3.97 11.55 5.59
#